data_AF-A0A8C6DVY6-F1
#
_entry.id   AF-A0A8C6DVY6-F1
#
_cell.length_a   1.000
_cell.length_b   1.000
_cell.length_c   1.000
_cell.angle_alpha   90.00
_cell.angle_beta   90.00
_cell.angle_gamma   90.00
#
_symmetry.space_group_name_H-M   'P 1'
#
loop_
_entity.id
_entity.type
_entity.pdbx_description
1 polymer ?
#
loop_
_entity_poly.entity_id
_entity_poly.type
_entity_poly.pdbx_seq_one_letter_code
_entity_poly.pdbx_strand_id
1 'polypeptide(L)'
;MRKFVYYKTVLATFWIWVLLDMFLLLYFSECNKCDEKKRGRTSCWGCFRASTKVDYGPISPRLGLRYKLKCRPFSLYLENIYPDSQISHHYFSLGEIQNMETNQSLDNMAEEIEKVFSYTANKEIRTDDLCLDVSKLNDSVTMLKCHHLKGNQLWEYDPVKLTLWHVNSNECLATDGDSHVPSIRDCNGSRFQQRLLWNVTLPEIF
;
A
#
# COMPACT_ATOMS: atom_id res chain seq x y z
N MET A 1 20.89 -31.63 -50.88
CA MET A 1 21.83 -31.33 -49.78
C MET A 1 21.63 -29.93 -49.17
N ARG A 2 21.55 -28.84 -49.94
CA ARG A 2 21.42 -27.46 -49.40
C ARG A 2 20.18 -27.19 -48.53
N LYS A 3 19.01 -27.76 -48.87
CA LYS A 3 17.77 -27.62 -48.06
C LYS A 3 17.88 -28.24 -46.67
N PHE A 4 18.64 -29.32 -46.53
CA PHE A 4 18.82 -30.02 -45.26
C PHE A 4 19.76 -29.26 -44.33
N VAL A 5 20.78 -28.59 -44.90
CA VAL A 5 21.68 -27.69 -44.16
C VAL A 5 20.91 -26.46 -43.69
N TYR A 6 20.09 -25.85 -44.56
CA TYR A 6 19.25 -24.71 -44.19
C TYR A 6 18.27 -25.05 -43.05
N TYR A 7 17.58 -26.19 -43.14
CA TYR A 7 16.66 -26.64 -42.09
C TYR A 7 17.38 -26.84 -40.74
N LYS A 8 18.57 -27.45 -40.75
CA LYS A 8 19.40 -27.61 -39.55
C LYS A 8 19.83 -26.28 -38.95
N THR A 9 20.23 -25.32 -39.79
CA THR A 9 20.61 -23.97 -39.34
C THR A 9 19.42 -23.25 -38.71
N VAL A 10 18.25 -23.28 -39.36
CA VAL A 10 17.04 -22.62 -38.84
C VAL A 10 16.59 -23.22 -37.51
N LEU A 11 16.58 -24.56 -37.38
CA LEU A 11 16.27 -25.19 -36.09
C LEU A 11 17.30 -24.82 -35.03
N ALA A 12 18.59 -24.87 -35.34
CA ALA A 12 19.63 -24.53 -34.38
C ALA A 12 19.47 -23.08 -33.87
N THR A 13 19.24 -22.13 -34.77
CA THR A 13 19.01 -20.73 -34.37
C THR A 13 17.73 -20.55 -33.56
N PHE A 14 16.65 -21.25 -33.92
CA PHE A 14 15.39 -21.20 -33.17
C PHE A 14 15.58 -21.70 -31.73
N TRP A 15 16.24 -22.84 -31.55
CA TRP A 15 16.53 -23.38 -30.22
C TRP A 15 17.45 -22.47 -29.40
N ILE A 16 18.42 -21.80 -30.03
CA ILE A 16 19.27 -20.82 -29.34
C ILE A 16 18.44 -19.64 -28.82
N TRP A 17 17.55 -19.08 -29.66
CA TRP A 17 16.69 -17.96 -29.24
C TRP A 17 15.70 -18.36 -28.15
N VAL A 18 15.10 -19.55 -28.23
CA VAL A 18 14.20 -20.07 -27.18
C VAL A 18 14.94 -20.26 -25.86
N LEU A 19 16.18 -20.77 -25.89
CA LEU A 19 16.99 -20.93 -24.69
C LEU A 19 17.46 -19.57 -24.12
N LEU A 20 17.76 -18.60 -24.97
CA LEU A 20 18.10 -17.24 -24.54
C LEU A 20 16.90 -16.56 -23.87
N ASP A 21 15.71 -16.64 -24.46
CA ASP A 21 14.48 -16.09 -23.89
C ASP A 21 14.11 -16.79 -22.58
N MET A 22 14.23 -18.12 -22.51
CA MET A 22 14.03 -18.85 -21.26
C MET A 22 15.05 -18.44 -20.18
N PHE A 23 16.32 -18.23 -20.56
CA PHE A 23 17.34 -17.79 -19.62
C PHE A 23 17.11 -16.35 -19.15
N LEU A 24 16.71 -15.44 -20.04
CA LEU A 24 16.31 -14.08 -19.71
C LEU A 24 15.09 -14.09 -18.79
N LEU A 25 14.06 -14.88 -19.10
CA LEU A 25 12.87 -15.03 -18.25
C LEU A 25 13.23 -15.61 -16.88
N LEU A 26 14.14 -16.58 -16.78
CA LEU A 26 14.60 -17.12 -15.50
C LEU A 26 15.40 -16.08 -14.71
N TYR A 27 16.30 -15.35 -15.38
CA TYR A 27 17.08 -14.26 -14.78
C TYR A 27 16.21 -13.12 -14.25
N PHE A 28 15.16 -12.74 -14.99
CA PHE A 28 14.17 -11.76 -14.50
C PHE A 28 13.17 -12.36 -13.50
N SER A 29 12.91 -13.66 -13.52
CA SER A 29 12.05 -14.32 -12.52
C SER A 29 12.70 -14.39 -11.14
N GLU A 30 14.04 -14.35 -11.06
CA GLU A 30 14.76 -14.22 -9.79
C GLU A 30 14.55 -12.86 -9.11
N CYS A 31 13.90 -11.88 -9.77
CA CYS A 31 13.39 -10.68 -9.08
C CYS A 31 12.12 -10.94 -8.26
N ASN A 32 11.44 -12.09 -8.41
CA ASN A 32 10.22 -12.43 -7.67
C ASN A 32 10.46 -13.36 -6.47
N LYS A 33 11.70 -13.67 -6.11
CA LYS A 33 12.04 -14.45 -4.91
C LYS A 33 12.82 -13.60 -3.93
N CYS A 34 12.10 -12.87 -3.08
CA CYS A 34 12.65 -12.33 -1.84
C CYS A 34 12.70 -13.46 -0.80
N ASP A 35 13.82 -14.18 -0.73
CA ASP A 35 14.09 -15.09 0.38
C ASP A 35 14.63 -14.29 1.58
N GLU A 36 13.92 -14.33 2.71
CA GLU A 36 14.07 -13.52 3.95
C GLU A 36 15.44 -13.60 4.67
N LYS A 37 16.43 -14.33 4.18
CA LYS A 37 17.52 -14.80 5.07
C LYS A 37 18.93 -14.38 4.70
N LYS A 38 19.18 -13.13 4.30
CA LYS A 38 20.55 -12.56 4.33
C LYS A 38 20.59 -11.08 4.74
N ARG A 39 20.66 -10.84 6.05
CA ARG A 39 21.18 -9.60 6.64
C ARG A 39 22.62 -9.40 6.15
N GLY A 40 22.84 -8.40 5.28
CA GLY A 40 24.18 -7.89 4.98
C GLY A 40 24.77 -8.16 3.59
N ARG A 41 24.00 -8.03 2.50
CA ARG A 41 24.61 -7.82 1.17
C ARG A 41 23.86 -6.77 0.35
N THR A 42 24.51 -5.63 0.18
CA THR A 42 24.16 -4.56 -0.75
C THR A 42 24.29 -5.07 -2.18
N SER A 43 23.17 -5.45 -2.81
CA SER A 43 22.90 -5.29 -4.25
C SER A 43 21.66 -6.10 -4.61
N CYS A 44 20.49 -5.50 -4.43
CA CYS A 44 19.32 -5.86 -5.21
C CYS A 44 18.86 -4.56 -5.89
N TRP A 45 19.32 -4.35 -7.12
CA TRP A 45 18.80 -3.30 -8.00
C TRP A 45 17.44 -3.80 -8.50
N GLY A 46 16.36 -3.54 -7.77
CA GLY A 46 15.04 -3.95 -8.27
C GLY A 46 13.87 -3.94 -7.29
N CYS A 47 14.08 -4.01 -5.98
CA CYS A 47 12.97 -3.88 -5.02
C CYS A 47 12.76 -2.41 -4.66
N PHE A 48 11.76 -1.76 -5.27
CA PHE A 48 11.25 -0.48 -4.78
C PHE A 48 10.62 -0.71 -3.39
N ARG A 49 11.42 -0.50 -2.36
CA ARG A 49 10.94 -0.41 -0.98
C ARG A 49 10.17 0.91 -0.87
N ALA A 50 8.85 0.85 -0.75
CA ALA A 50 8.06 1.99 -0.29
C ALA A 50 8.30 2.16 1.21
N SER A 51 9.49 2.66 1.58
CA SER A 51 9.76 3.08 2.95
C SER A 51 9.55 4.57 3.03
N THR A 52 8.71 5.01 3.97
CA THR A 52 8.52 6.43 4.30
C THR A 52 9.78 7.07 4.88
N LYS A 53 10.84 6.27 5.11
CA LYS A 53 12.14 6.66 5.69
C LYS A 53 13.31 6.40 4.75
N VAL A 54 13.13 6.62 3.44
CA VAL A 54 14.26 6.71 2.51
C VAL A 54 14.78 8.14 2.51
N ASP A 55 16.06 8.34 2.84
CA ASP A 55 16.72 9.63 2.60
C ASP A 55 16.81 9.86 1.08
N TYR A 56 15.91 10.70 0.58
CA TYR A 56 15.82 11.07 -0.83
C TYR A 56 16.70 12.26 -1.19
N GLY A 57 17.49 12.75 -0.22
CA GLY A 57 18.35 13.93 -0.37
C GLY A 57 17.55 15.24 -0.53
N PRO A 58 18.23 16.34 -0.88
CA PRO A 58 17.59 17.65 -0.99
C PRO A 58 16.65 17.72 -2.21
N ILE A 59 15.36 17.97 -1.97
CA ILE A 59 14.34 18.15 -3.02
C ILE A 59 14.21 19.59 -3.53
N SER A 60 14.88 20.56 -2.90
CA SER A 60 14.77 21.98 -3.23
C SER A 60 14.97 22.30 -4.73
N PRO A 61 15.93 21.70 -5.46
CA PRO A 61 16.08 21.93 -6.89
C PRO A 61 14.88 21.43 -7.72
N ARG A 62 14.29 20.29 -7.34
CA ARG A 62 13.12 19.69 -8.02
C ARG A 62 11.88 20.56 -7.81
N LEU A 63 11.70 21.09 -6.59
CA LEU A 63 10.64 22.04 -6.27
C LEU A 63 10.81 23.35 -7.05
N GLY A 64 12.02 23.92 -7.08
CA GLY A 64 12.33 25.12 -7.85
C GLY A 64 12.00 24.96 -9.34
N LEU A 65 12.30 23.79 -9.92
CA LEU A 65 11.95 23.49 -11.31
C LEU A 65 10.44 23.45 -11.55
N ARG A 66 9.67 22.82 -10.65
CA ARG A 66 8.19 22.78 -10.72
C ARG A 66 7.60 24.20 -10.72
N TYR A 67 8.07 25.06 -9.83
CA TYR A 67 7.61 26.45 -9.76
C TYR A 67 7.99 27.23 -11.03
N LYS A 68 9.23 27.08 -11.52
CA LYS A 68 9.69 27.73 -12.75
C LYS A 68 8.87 27.34 -13.97
N LEU A 69 8.50 26.06 -14.09
CA LEU A 69 7.70 25.53 -15.18
C LEU A 69 6.19 25.77 -15.02
N LYS A 70 5.76 26.38 -13.89
CA LYS A 70 4.34 26.63 -13.58
C LYS A 70 3.48 25.36 -13.69
N CYS A 71 3.99 24.23 -13.19
CA CYS A 71 3.26 22.96 -13.22
C CYS A 71 1.95 23.06 -12.43
N ARG A 72 0.94 22.31 -12.89
CA ARG A 72 -0.33 22.13 -12.17
C ARG A 72 -0.15 21.20 -10.95
N PRO A 73 -1.06 21.25 -9.96
CA PRO A 73 -1.07 20.29 -8.86
C PRO A 73 -1.28 18.85 -9.38
N PHE A 74 -0.80 17.87 -8.62
CA PHE A 74 -0.96 16.46 -8.99
C PHE A 74 -2.40 16.01 -8.86
N SER A 75 -3.18 16.60 -7.96
CA SER A 75 -4.64 16.38 -7.88
C SER A 75 -5.32 16.54 -9.25
N LEU A 76 -4.98 17.60 -9.98
CA LEU A 76 -5.49 17.85 -11.33
C LEU A 76 -5.09 16.76 -12.34
N TYR A 77 -3.87 16.21 -12.22
CA TYR A 77 -3.43 15.10 -13.05
C TYR A 77 -4.23 13.83 -12.77
N LEU A 78 -4.44 13.50 -11.50
CA LEU A 78 -5.26 12.37 -11.11
C LEU A 78 -6.71 12.55 -11.60
N GLU A 79 -7.29 13.74 -11.46
CA GLU A 79 -8.68 13.99 -11.88
C GLU A 79 -8.91 13.95 -13.40
N ASN A 80 -7.95 14.44 -14.21
CA ASN A 80 -8.19 14.67 -15.64
C ASN A 80 -7.37 13.78 -16.57
N ILE A 81 -6.19 13.31 -16.14
CA ILE A 81 -5.25 12.57 -17.00
C ILE A 81 -5.20 11.09 -16.59
N TYR A 82 -5.24 10.80 -15.30
CA TYR A 82 -5.21 9.43 -14.78
C TYR A 82 -6.34 9.15 -13.78
N PRO A 83 -7.61 9.22 -14.23
CA PRO A 83 -8.78 9.02 -13.39
C PRO A 83 -8.95 7.58 -12.89
N ASP A 84 -8.34 6.60 -13.57
CA ASP A 84 -8.38 5.18 -13.17
C ASP A 84 -7.34 4.82 -12.09
N SER A 85 -6.68 5.83 -11.51
CA SER A 85 -5.72 5.64 -10.42
C SER A 85 -6.39 5.01 -9.20
N GLN A 86 -5.70 4.07 -8.55
CA GLN A 86 -6.20 3.43 -7.32
C GLN A 86 -6.15 4.38 -6.10
N ILE A 87 -5.39 5.47 -6.21
CA ILE A 87 -5.28 6.50 -5.17
C ILE A 87 -6.55 7.37 -5.22
N SER A 88 -7.35 7.33 -4.14
CA SER A 88 -8.55 8.18 -4.04
C SER A 88 -8.19 9.66 -4.14
N HIS A 89 -8.90 10.43 -4.97
CA HIS A 89 -8.69 11.87 -5.14
C HIS A 89 -9.10 12.69 -3.91
N HIS A 90 -9.94 12.13 -3.04
CA HIS A 90 -10.50 12.82 -1.89
C HIS A 90 -10.30 11.98 -0.63
N TYR A 91 -9.24 12.29 0.11
CA TYR A 91 -8.94 11.70 1.40
C TYR A 91 -8.74 12.77 2.46
N PHE A 92 -9.10 12.44 3.70
CA PHE A 92 -8.81 13.23 4.88
C PHE A 92 -7.40 12.97 5.41
N SER A 93 -6.91 11.73 5.28
CA SER A 93 -5.55 11.34 5.67
C SER A 93 -4.98 10.30 4.72
N LEU A 94 -3.66 10.34 4.53
CA LEU A 94 -2.92 9.34 3.77
C LEU A 94 -1.63 9.03 4.52
N GLY A 95 -1.45 7.78 4.95
CA GLY A 95 -0.27 7.35 5.68
C GLY A 95 -0.52 6.17 6.61
N GLU A 96 0.24 6.11 7.70
CA GLU A 96 0.20 5.00 8.64
C GLU A 96 -0.91 5.20 9.68
N ILE A 97 -1.60 4.13 10.04
CA ILE A 97 -2.54 4.11 11.17
C ILE A 97 -1.88 3.34 12.31
N GLN A 98 -1.52 4.04 13.38
CA GLN A 98 -0.75 3.48 14.49
C GLN A 98 -1.56 3.47 15.79
N ASN A 99 -1.49 2.37 16.54
CA ASN A 99 -2.02 2.29 17.89
C ASN A 99 -1.12 3.06 18.87
N MET A 100 -1.69 3.94 19.70
CA MET A 100 -0.91 4.77 20.63
C MET A 100 -0.25 3.99 21.78
N GLU A 101 -0.82 2.88 22.21
CA GLU A 101 -0.29 2.11 23.35
C GLU A 101 0.83 1.17 22.90
N THR A 102 0.59 0.42 21.82
CA THR A 102 1.55 -0.60 21.34
C THR A 102 2.55 -0.05 20.33
N ASN A 103 2.38 1.20 19.84
CA ASN A 103 3.11 1.76 18.69
C ASN A 103 3.06 0.86 17.44
N GLN A 104 2.04 0.03 17.35
CA GLN A 104 1.88 -0.96 16.30
C GLN A 104 1.04 -0.38 15.16
N SER A 105 1.48 -0.58 13.93
CA SER A 105 0.70 -0.23 12.75
C SER A 105 -0.48 -1.21 12.59
N LEU A 106 -1.52 -0.77 11.88
CA LEU A 106 -2.67 -1.61 11.54
C LEU A 106 -2.29 -2.81 10.64
N ASP A 107 -1.08 -2.80 10.05
CA ASP A 107 -0.59 -3.77 9.07
C ASP A 107 -0.04 -5.08 9.62
N ASN A 108 0.00 -5.28 10.93
CA ASN A 108 0.51 -6.52 11.51
C ASN A 108 -0.32 -7.78 11.17
N MET A 109 -1.34 -7.67 10.30
CA MET A 109 -2.07 -8.80 9.71
C MET A 109 -1.48 -9.30 8.38
N ALA A 110 -0.46 -8.65 7.79
CA ALA A 110 0.15 -9.07 6.53
C ALA A 110 1.67 -8.89 6.53
N GLU A 111 2.40 -9.96 6.23
CA GLU A 111 3.86 -9.99 6.12
C GLU A 111 4.43 -8.90 5.18
N GLU A 112 5.47 -8.24 5.71
CA GLU A 112 6.61 -7.59 5.05
C GLU A 112 6.49 -6.24 4.27
N ILE A 113 5.33 -5.57 4.18
CA ILE A 113 5.29 -4.18 3.65
C ILE A 113 4.57 -3.24 4.61
N GLU A 114 5.23 -2.14 5.01
CA GLU A 114 4.57 -0.98 5.64
C GLU A 114 3.52 -0.46 4.64
N LYS A 115 2.23 -0.73 4.86
CA LYS A 115 1.17 -0.30 3.95
C LYS A 115 0.73 1.10 4.31
N VAL A 116 0.47 1.86 3.25
CA VAL A 116 -0.07 3.20 3.36
C VAL A 116 -1.58 3.09 3.28
N PHE A 117 -2.25 3.57 4.33
CA PHE A 117 -3.69 3.66 4.40
C PHE A 117 -4.16 5.04 3.95
N SER A 118 -5.32 5.08 3.29
CA SER A 118 -6.04 6.30 2.97
C SER A 118 -7.38 6.30 3.69
N TYR A 119 -7.66 7.37 4.44
CA TYR A 119 -9.00 7.61 4.99
C TYR A 119 -9.74 8.52 4.03
N THR A 120 -10.69 7.95 3.29
CA THR A 120 -11.33 8.63 2.16
C THR A 120 -12.50 9.52 2.58
N ALA A 121 -12.90 10.46 1.73
CA ALA A 121 -14.09 11.29 1.90
C ALA A 121 -15.40 10.48 2.00
N ASN A 122 -15.39 9.26 1.45
CA ASN A 122 -16.49 8.30 1.56
C ASN A 122 -16.54 7.59 2.91
N LYS A 123 -15.64 7.93 3.84
CA LYS A 123 -15.54 7.35 5.18
C LYS A 123 -15.16 5.87 5.15
N GLU A 124 -14.27 5.51 4.21
CA GLU A 124 -13.67 4.17 4.08
C GLU A 124 -12.17 4.27 4.42
N ILE A 125 -11.64 3.26 5.10
CA ILE A 125 -10.19 3.09 5.33
C ILE A 125 -9.67 2.12 4.27
N ARG A 126 -8.74 2.58 3.43
CA ARG A 126 -8.35 1.89 2.19
C ARG A 126 -6.85 1.70 2.05
N THR A 127 -6.47 0.55 1.50
CA THR A 127 -5.13 0.23 1.00
C THR A 127 -5.34 -0.45 -0.36
N ASP A 128 -4.76 0.10 -1.43
CA ASP A 128 -4.99 -0.38 -2.79
C ASP A 128 -6.50 -0.50 -3.15
N ASP A 129 -6.96 -1.70 -3.50
CA ASP A 129 -8.36 -2.04 -3.78
C ASP A 129 -9.10 -2.65 -2.57
N LEU A 130 -8.45 -2.70 -1.42
CA LEU A 130 -8.97 -3.26 -0.18
C LEU A 130 -9.45 -2.18 0.80
N CYS A 131 -10.57 -2.46 1.43
CA CYS A 131 -11.23 -1.65 2.46
C CYS A 131 -11.24 -2.42 3.78
N LEU A 132 -11.06 -1.68 4.87
CA LEU A 132 -11.24 -2.22 6.22
C LEU A 132 -12.71 -2.57 6.43
N ASP A 133 -13.00 -3.85 6.64
CA ASP A 133 -14.36 -4.42 6.73
C ASP A 133 -14.55 -5.16 8.05
N VAL A 134 -15.71 -4.98 8.66
CA VAL A 134 -16.13 -5.69 9.86
C VAL A 134 -16.99 -6.89 9.49
N SER A 135 -16.46 -8.09 9.74
CA SER A 135 -17.22 -9.33 9.56
C SER A 135 -18.16 -9.55 10.75
N LYS A 136 -19.46 -9.73 10.45
CA LYS A 136 -20.51 -10.00 11.45
C LYS A 136 -20.36 -11.32 12.21
N LEU A 137 -19.48 -12.23 11.76
CA LEU A 137 -19.39 -13.58 12.32
C LEU A 137 -18.47 -13.68 13.52
N ASN A 138 -17.39 -12.87 13.57
CA ASN A 138 -16.31 -13.02 14.55
C ASN A 138 -15.88 -11.69 15.19
N ASP A 139 -16.59 -10.59 14.94
CA ASP A 139 -16.21 -9.24 15.37
C ASP A 139 -14.77 -8.87 14.98
N SER A 140 -14.26 -9.55 13.95
CA SER A 140 -12.91 -9.45 13.46
C SER A 140 -12.87 -8.44 12.32
N VAL A 141 -11.84 -7.60 12.36
CA VAL A 141 -11.59 -6.63 11.30
C VAL A 141 -10.70 -7.28 10.25
N THR A 142 -11.10 -7.17 8.99
CA THR A 142 -10.38 -7.79 7.86
C THR A 142 -10.32 -6.85 6.68
N MET A 143 -9.34 -7.02 5.81
CA MET A 143 -9.24 -6.27 4.56
C MET A 143 -9.98 -7.02 3.46
N LEU A 144 -11.06 -6.45 2.93
CA LEU A 144 -11.85 -7.02 1.84
C LEU A 144 -11.93 -6.06 0.67
N LYS A 145 -12.28 -6.55 -0.52
CA LYS A 145 -12.44 -5.69 -1.69
C LYS A 145 -13.45 -4.57 -1.40
N CYS A 146 -13.07 -3.34 -1.73
CA CYS A 146 -13.95 -2.19 -1.60
C CYS A 146 -15.18 -2.36 -2.50
N HIS A 147 -16.36 -2.23 -1.92
CA HIS A 147 -17.62 -2.33 -2.68
C HIS A 147 -18.40 -1.01 -2.75
N HIS A 148 -17.99 0.03 -2.03
CA HIS A 148 -18.57 1.39 -2.07
C HIS A 148 -20.07 1.49 -1.74
N LEU A 149 -20.62 0.46 -1.10
CA LEU A 149 -22.03 0.44 -0.66
C LEU A 149 -22.20 0.91 0.78
N LYS A 150 -21.12 1.44 1.40
CA LYS A 150 -21.05 1.73 2.84
C LYS A 150 -21.40 0.47 3.65
N GLY A 151 -21.92 0.59 4.87
CA GLY A 151 -22.27 -0.56 5.69
C GLY A 151 -21.09 -1.05 6.52
N ASN A 152 -20.63 -2.28 6.27
CA ASN A 152 -19.55 -2.90 7.04
C ASN A 152 -18.15 -2.27 6.80
N GLN A 153 -18.03 -1.42 5.77
CA GLN A 153 -16.80 -0.70 5.40
C GLN A 153 -16.87 0.79 5.77
N LEU A 154 -17.86 1.20 6.59
CA LEU A 154 -18.09 2.59 6.95
C LEU A 154 -17.49 2.94 8.32
N TRP A 155 -16.53 3.86 8.31
CA TRP A 155 -15.73 4.27 9.47
C TRP A 155 -15.72 5.78 9.69
N GLU A 156 -15.86 6.18 10.94
CA GLU A 156 -15.68 7.58 11.35
C GLU A 156 -14.46 7.71 12.25
N TYR A 157 -13.82 8.87 12.16
CA TYR A 157 -12.65 9.20 12.96
C TYR A 157 -12.88 10.48 13.76
N ASP A 158 -12.63 10.42 15.06
CA ASP A 158 -12.64 11.57 15.96
C ASP A 158 -11.18 12.00 16.20
N PRO A 159 -10.73 13.13 15.64
CA PRO A 159 -9.35 13.59 15.78
C PRO A 159 -9.02 14.10 17.20
N VAL A 160 -10.02 14.34 18.05
CA VAL A 160 -9.84 14.77 19.45
C VAL A 160 -9.64 13.55 20.35
N LYS A 161 -10.49 12.53 20.19
CA LYS A 161 -10.37 11.27 20.96
C LYS A 161 -9.38 10.28 20.34
N LEU A 162 -8.91 10.56 19.13
CA LEU A 162 -8.08 9.68 18.32
C LEU A 162 -8.71 8.30 18.16
N THR A 163 -10.03 8.24 17.91
CA THR A 163 -10.77 6.97 17.90
C THR A 163 -11.38 6.73 16.54
N LEU A 164 -11.20 5.50 16.03
CA LEU A 164 -11.89 5.00 14.85
C LEU A 164 -13.06 4.15 15.30
N TRP A 165 -14.29 4.50 14.90
CA TRP A 165 -15.47 3.68 15.16
C TRP A 165 -16.17 3.26 13.89
N HIS A 166 -16.70 2.05 13.94
CA HIS A 166 -17.51 1.47 12.90
C HIS A 166 -18.95 1.97 13.07
N VAL A 167 -19.43 2.70 12.06
CA VAL A 167 -20.70 3.47 12.17
C VAL A 167 -21.90 2.56 12.38
N ASN A 168 -21.89 1.38 11.77
CA ASN A 168 -23.05 0.49 11.78
C ASN A 168 -23.20 -0.29 13.08
N SER A 169 -22.11 -0.64 13.76
CA SER A 169 -22.17 -1.36 15.04
C SER A 169 -22.00 -0.45 16.26
N ASN A 170 -21.60 0.81 16.08
CA ASN A 170 -21.25 1.75 17.15
C ASN A 170 -20.11 1.26 18.06
N GLU A 171 -19.22 0.45 17.50
CA GLU A 171 -18.06 -0.10 18.20
C GLU A 171 -16.77 0.53 17.68
N CYS A 172 -15.75 0.54 18.53
CA CYS A 172 -14.46 1.14 18.28
C CYS A 172 -13.41 0.09 17.91
N LEU A 173 -12.50 0.47 17.02
CA LEU A 173 -11.34 -0.34 16.67
C LEU A 173 -10.40 -0.45 17.89
N ALA A 174 -10.22 -1.66 18.38
CA ALA A 174 -9.38 -1.99 19.53
C ALA A 174 -8.29 -2.98 19.13
N THR A 175 -7.15 -2.93 19.82
CA THR A 175 -6.16 -4.01 19.77
C THR A 175 -6.17 -4.69 21.13
N ASP A 176 -6.34 -6.01 21.14
CA ASP A 176 -6.21 -6.79 22.37
C ASP A 176 -4.72 -6.99 22.70
N GLY A 177 -4.38 -6.86 23.98
CA GLY A 177 -3.00 -6.77 24.46
C GLY A 177 -2.16 -8.02 24.18
N ASP A 178 -2.81 -9.19 24.09
CA ASP A 178 -2.13 -10.48 23.90
C ASP A 178 -2.10 -10.95 22.44
N SER A 179 -3.19 -10.72 21.68
CA SER A 179 -3.31 -11.27 20.32
C SER A 179 -2.74 -10.36 19.25
N HIS A 180 -2.51 -9.07 19.54
CA HIS A 180 -2.07 -8.06 18.58
C HIS A 180 -2.97 -7.91 17.34
N VAL A 181 -4.13 -8.58 17.31
CA VAL A 181 -5.08 -8.56 16.20
C VAL A 181 -6.09 -7.42 16.43
N PRO A 182 -6.31 -6.54 15.44
CA PRO A 182 -7.35 -5.54 15.53
C PRO A 182 -8.75 -6.17 15.48
N SER A 183 -9.61 -5.78 16.41
CA SER A 183 -11.02 -6.19 16.51
C SER A 183 -11.90 -5.00 16.85
N ILE A 184 -13.21 -5.12 16.66
CA ILE A 184 -14.19 -4.14 17.14
C ILE A 184 -14.62 -4.47 18.57
N ARG A 185 -14.75 -3.44 19.42
CA ARG A 185 -15.18 -3.55 20.83
C ARG A 185 -15.96 -2.32 21.25
N ASP A 186 -16.70 -2.42 22.35
CA ASP A 186 -17.35 -1.28 22.98
C ASP A 186 -16.38 -0.12 23.21
N CYS A 187 -16.79 1.07 22.79
CA CYS A 187 -16.00 2.29 22.92
C CYS A 187 -15.84 2.68 24.40
N ASN A 188 -14.64 2.56 24.94
CA ASN A 188 -14.32 2.90 26.33
C ASN A 188 -13.25 4.00 26.46
N GLY A 189 -12.69 4.46 25.34
CA GLY A 189 -11.66 5.52 25.33
C GLY A 189 -10.29 5.05 25.85
N SER A 190 -10.08 3.74 25.97
CA SER A 190 -8.80 3.16 26.33
C SER A 190 -7.72 3.53 25.32
N ARG A 191 -6.46 3.60 25.77
CA ARG A 191 -5.30 3.82 24.88
C ARG A 191 -5.16 2.75 23.81
N PHE A 192 -5.61 1.52 24.09
CA PHE A 192 -5.66 0.43 23.11
C PHE A 192 -6.66 0.67 21.97
N GLN A 193 -7.60 1.60 22.14
CA GLN A 193 -8.56 2.03 21.11
C GLN A 193 -8.12 3.31 20.38
N GLN A 194 -7.04 3.96 20.86
CA GLN A 194 -6.55 5.18 20.26
C GLN A 194 -5.70 4.88 19.03
N ARG A 195 -5.95 5.61 17.94
CA ARG A 195 -5.35 5.46 16.63
C ARG A 195 -4.86 6.81 16.14
N LEU A 196 -3.55 6.93 15.93
CA LEU A 196 -2.94 8.06 15.27
C LEU A 196 -2.95 7.81 13.78
N LEU A 197 -3.65 8.67 13.04
CA LEU A 197 -3.57 8.74 11.59
C LEU A 197 -2.37 9.63 11.26
N TRP A 198 -1.21 9.02 11.05
CA TRP A 198 -0.04 9.72 10.57
C TRP A 198 -0.28 10.13 9.14
N ASN A 199 -0.54 11.41 8.93
CA ASN A 199 -0.45 11.95 7.59
C ASN A 199 1.01 11.87 7.17
N VAL A 200 1.26 11.16 6.08
CA VAL A 200 2.43 11.47 5.27
C VAL A 200 2.24 12.93 4.94
N THR A 201 3.06 13.79 5.55
CA THR A 201 3.32 15.11 5.02
C THR A 201 4.03 14.85 3.70
N LEU A 202 3.24 14.50 2.69
CA LEU A 202 3.54 14.89 1.36
C LEU A 202 3.61 16.41 1.50
N PRO A 203 4.82 17.01 1.42
CA PRO A 203 4.87 18.47 1.41
C PRO A 203 3.88 18.90 0.35
N GLU A 204 3.11 19.98 0.55
CA GLU A 204 1.99 20.47 -0.30
C GLU A 204 2.35 20.53 -1.81
N ILE A 205 2.55 19.36 -2.41
CA ILE A 205 3.19 19.07 -3.69
C ILE A 205 2.21 18.18 -4.48
N PHE A 206 1.12 17.72 -3.89
CA PHE A 206 0.08 17.00 -4.61
C PHE A 206 -1.15 17.89 -4.79
#